data_AF-A0A0G1RTK8-F1
#
_entry.id   AF-A0A0G1RTK8-F1
#
_cell.length_a   1.000
_cell.length_b   1.000
_cell.length_c   1.000
_cell.angle_alpha   90.00
_cell.angle_beta   90.00
_cell.angle_gamma   90.00
#
_symmetry.space_group_name_H-M   'P 1'
#
loop_
_entity.id
_entity.type
_entity.pdbx_description
1 polymer ?
#
loop_
_entity_poly.entity_id
_entity_poly.type
_entity_poly.pdbx_seq_one_letter_code
_entity_poly.pdbx_strand_id
1 'polypeptide(L)'
;MWVTILVIAIILYYFYYKLEKRVNFLEKSKGPGYSVRFRIDAHNAVIKHKMLGKLTNIQSAIKGKDYSSWTETEKSKLRKIYKKSLDKSIVDITYLASENAYFINDGHKTNIVLRDEISTLIYSSFVIGDENTIESPVIEFSVYERLVKEGKNNYKWVLAPCLEYRENMLDLEKKNDQIDILFEFPLYENHDEQKMKQLGFKVTTNKDYPEGCKDIFGKEFAFTQSIYEKNGVELKYFTMYTSLN
;
A
#
# COMPACT_ATOMS: atom_id res chain seq x y z
N MET A 1 -16.55 -38.96 -35.26
CA MET A 1 -17.37 -37.96 -34.54
C MET A 1 -17.60 -38.35 -33.09
N TRP A 2 -18.22 -39.50 -32.79
CA TRP A 2 -18.44 -39.97 -31.42
C TRP A 2 -17.16 -40.23 -30.61
N VAL A 3 -16.14 -40.84 -31.23
CA VAL A 3 -14.83 -41.08 -30.60
C VAL A 3 -14.14 -39.76 -30.23
N THR A 4 -14.23 -38.76 -31.10
CA THR A 4 -13.64 -37.43 -30.89
C THR A 4 -14.31 -36.68 -29.76
N ILE A 5 -15.66 -36.76 -29.66
CA ILE A 5 -16.44 -36.18 -28.56
C ILE A 5 -16.07 -36.85 -27.22
N LEU A 6 -15.91 -38.18 -27.21
CA LEU A 6 -15.52 -38.93 -26.02
C LEU A 6 -14.13 -38.51 -25.50
N VAL A 7 -13.16 -38.35 -26.40
CA VAL A 7 -11.79 -37.92 -26.04
C VAL A 7 -11.81 -36.49 -25.47
N ILE A 8 -12.56 -35.57 -26.08
CA ILE A 8 -12.70 -34.20 -25.57
C ILE A 8 -13.36 -34.20 -24.18
N ALA A 9 -14.40 -35.00 -23.97
CA ALA A 9 -15.07 -35.12 -22.67
C ALA A 9 -14.13 -35.66 -21.57
N ILE A 10 -13.29 -36.65 -21.88
CA ILE A 10 -12.29 -37.19 -20.94
C ILE A 10 -11.24 -36.13 -20.60
N ILE A 11 -10.77 -35.37 -21.58
CA ILE A 11 -9.79 -34.28 -21.36
C ILE A 11 -10.41 -33.19 -20.47
N LEU A 12 -11.64 -32.75 -20.77
CA LEU A 12 -12.33 -31.73 -19.97
C LEU A 12 -12.60 -32.22 -18.53
N TYR A 13 -13.03 -33.47 -18.37
CA TYR A 13 -13.21 -34.08 -17.05
C TYR A 13 -11.90 -34.13 -16.26
N TYR A 14 -10.80 -34.53 -16.90
CA TYR A 14 -9.48 -34.56 -16.27
C TYR A 14 -9.01 -33.16 -15.86
N PHE A 15 -9.24 -32.14 -16.70
CA PHE A 15 -8.95 -30.75 -16.38
C PHE A 15 -9.80 -30.25 -15.20
N TYR A 16 -11.10 -30.51 -15.22
CA TYR A 16 -12.01 -30.13 -14.13
C TYR A 16 -11.61 -30.77 -12.80
N TYR A 17 -11.38 -32.09 -12.80
CA TYR A 17 -10.96 -32.84 -11.61
C TYR A 17 -9.63 -32.35 -11.04
N LYS A 18 -8.66 -32.01 -11.90
CA LYS A 18 -7.36 -31.47 -11.47
C LYS A 18 -7.50 -30.05 -10.90
N LEU A 19 -8.40 -29.24 -11.47
CA LEU A 19 -8.70 -27.90 -10.99
C LEU A 19 -9.40 -27.95 -9.63
N GLU A 20 -10.41 -28.80 -9.48
CA GLU A 20 -11.15 -29.04 -8.23
C GLU A 20 -10.22 -29.54 -7.11
N LYS A 21 -9.32 -30.49 -7.39
CA LYS A 21 -8.29 -30.91 -6.42
C LYS A 21 -7.37 -29.78 -6.00
N ARG A 22 -7.01 -28.88 -6.91
CA ARG A 22 -6.12 -27.75 -6.62
C ARG A 22 -6.84 -26.71 -5.76
N VAL A 23 -8.11 -26.42 -6.04
CA VAL A 23 -8.97 -25.54 -5.24
C VAL A 23 -9.17 -26.13 -3.84
N ASN A 24 -9.60 -27.38 -3.73
CA ASN A 24 -9.79 -28.07 -2.44
C ASN A 24 -8.48 -28.18 -1.62
N PHE A 25 -7.33 -28.34 -2.28
CA PHE A 25 -6.03 -28.31 -1.61
C PHE A 25 -5.70 -26.91 -1.10
N LEU A 26 -5.94 -25.86 -1.88
CA LEU A 26 -5.73 -24.47 -1.45
C LEU A 26 -6.64 -24.09 -0.28
N GLU A 27 -7.92 -24.48 -0.32
CA GLU A 27 -8.86 -24.27 0.79
C GLU A 27 -8.45 -25.04 2.05
N LYS A 28 -8.02 -26.31 1.91
CA LYS A 28 -7.60 -27.13 3.06
C LYS A 28 -6.24 -26.76 3.64
N SER A 29 -5.31 -26.25 2.82
CA SER A 29 -3.93 -25.95 3.24
C SER A 29 -3.73 -24.52 3.72
N LYS A 30 -4.57 -23.56 3.29
CA LYS A 30 -4.40 -22.13 3.59
C LYS A 30 -5.48 -21.52 4.48
N GLY A 31 -6.51 -22.29 4.85
CA GLY A 31 -7.63 -21.81 5.68
C GLY A 31 -8.59 -20.89 4.89
N PRO A 32 -9.71 -20.45 5.51
CA PRO A 32 -10.62 -19.48 4.89
C PRO A 32 -9.83 -18.24 4.47
N GLY A 33 -10.11 -17.70 3.27
CA GLY A 33 -9.37 -16.60 2.67
C GLY A 33 -9.27 -15.39 3.60
N TYR A 34 -8.17 -15.30 4.34
CA TYR A 34 -7.87 -14.19 5.22
C TYR A 34 -7.26 -13.08 4.37
N SER A 35 -7.90 -11.92 4.38
CA SER A 35 -7.40 -10.74 3.71
C SER A 35 -7.17 -9.61 4.70
N VAL A 36 -6.00 -9.01 4.68
CA VAL A 36 -5.68 -7.84 5.51
C VAL A 36 -5.62 -6.62 4.62
N ARG A 37 -6.35 -5.56 4.98
CA ARG A 37 -6.36 -4.32 4.22
C ARG A 37 -5.61 -3.22 4.98
N PHE A 38 -4.69 -2.58 4.27
CA PHE A 38 -3.95 -1.42 4.71
C PHE A 38 -4.36 -0.24 3.84
N ARG A 39 -4.87 0.83 4.46
CA ARG A 39 -4.99 2.12 3.77
C ARG A 39 -3.89 3.02 4.27
N ILE A 40 -2.98 3.34 3.37
CA ILE A 40 -1.88 4.24 3.63
C ILE A 40 -2.28 5.61 3.10
N ASP A 41 -2.36 6.61 3.99
CA ASP A 41 -2.69 8.00 3.63
C ASP A 41 -1.48 8.89 3.93
N ALA A 42 -0.56 8.94 2.98
CA ALA A 42 0.65 9.75 3.09
C ALA A 42 0.43 11.19 2.61
N HIS A 43 -0.75 11.55 2.11
CA HIS A 43 -1.00 12.82 1.43
C HIS A 43 -0.69 14.04 2.31
N ASN A 44 -1.21 14.05 3.53
CA ASN A 44 -0.93 15.15 4.46
C ASN A 44 0.54 15.23 4.85
N ALA A 45 1.23 14.09 4.96
CA ALA A 45 2.67 14.07 5.24
C ALA A 45 3.45 14.69 4.09
N VAL A 46 3.16 14.28 2.86
CA VAL A 46 3.79 14.79 1.63
C VAL A 46 3.63 16.30 1.58
N ILE A 47 2.41 16.81 1.78
CA ILE A 47 2.11 18.25 1.73
C ILE A 47 2.84 19.04 2.82
N LYS A 48 2.92 18.52 4.05
CA LYS A 48 3.61 19.20 5.16
C LYS A 48 5.13 19.04 5.09
N HIS A 49 5.64 18.14 4.26
CA HIS A 49 7.06 17.85 4.21
C HIS A 49 7.84 19.03 3.62
N LYS A 50 8.92 19.42 4.31
CA LYS A 50 9.77 20.55 3.90
C LYS A 50 10.29 20.44 2.47
N MET A 51 10.56 19.21 2.00
CA MET A 51 11.10 18.98 0.67
C MET A 51 10.08 19.30 -0.42
N LEU A 52 8.79 18.97 -0.22
CA LEU A 52 7.74 19.38 -1.14
C LEU A 52 7.70 20.91 -1.24
N GLY A 53 7.79 21.61 -0.10
CA GLY A 53 7.83 23.06 -0.09
C GLY A 53 9.02 23.65 -0.84
N LYS A 54 10.21 23.04 -0.74
CA LYS A 54 11.40 23.44 -1.50
C LYS A 54 11.20 23.26 -3.01
N LEU A 55 10.72 22.09 -3.44
CA LEU A 55 10.54 21.77 -4.86
C LEU A 55 9.42 22.58 -5.52
N THR A 56 8.35 22.84 -4.78
CA THR A 56 7.20 23.60 -5.29
C THR A 56 7.31 25.10 -5.02
N ASN A 57 8.35 25.55 -4.30
CA ASN A 57 8.46 26.91 -3.76
C ASN A 57 7.16 27.37 -3.06
N ILE A 58 6.67 26.56 -2.13
CA ILE A 58 5.51 26.84 -1.28
C ILE A 58 6.01 27.04 0.16
N GLN A 59 5.88 28.26 0.67
CA GLN A 59 6.47 28.66 1.95
C GLN A 59 5.75 28.03 3.14
N SER A 60 4.44 27.84 3.05
CA SER A 60 3.68 27.18 4.11
C SER A 60 4.12 25.73 4.35
N ALA A 61 4.44 24.98 3.29
CA ALA A 61 5.02 23.63 3.38
C ALA A 61 6.44 23.64 3.97
N ILE A 62 7.30 24.57 3.55
CA ILE A 62 8.66 24.72 4.12
C ILE A 62 8.60 24.95 5.63
N LYS A 63 7.61 25.71 6.10
CA LYS A 63 7.36 26.00 7.51
C LYS A 63 6.59 24.88 8.25
N GLY A 64 6.27 23.77 7.58
CA GLY A 64 5.53 22.64 8.16
C GLY A 64 4.09 22.95 8.56
N LYS A 65 3.49 24.00 7.98
CA LYS A 65 2.12 24.40 8.31
C LYS A 65 1.09 23.45 7.73
N ASP A 66 -0.01 23.25 8.46
CA ASP A 66 -1.15 22.48 7.99
C ASP A 66 -1.76 23.07 6.71
N TYR A 67 -2.16 22.20 5.78
CA TYR A 67 -2.72 22.60 4.48
C TYR A 67 -3.92 23.55 4.59
N SER A 68 -4.74 23.40 5.63
CA SER A 68 -5.88 24.27 5.93
C SER A 68 -5.47 25.74 6.11
N SER A 69 -4.27 25.97 6.66
CA SER A 69 -3.71 27.30 6.96
C SER A 69 -2.95 27.93 5.79
N TRP A 70 -2.82 27.22 4.66
CA TRP A 70 -2.13 27.75 3.48
C TRP A 70 -2.96 28.84 2.81
N THR A 71 -2.28 29.76 2.14
CA THR A 71 -2.95 30.77 1.32
C THR A 71 -3.62 30.13 0.10
N GLU A 72 -4.69 30.75 -0.40
CA GLU A 72 -5.36 30.25 -1.61
C GLU A 72 -4.45 30.23 -2.84
N THR A 73 -3.47 31.14 -2.91
CA THR A 73 -2.44 31.14 -3.96
C THR A 73 -1.57 29.89 -3.90
N GLU A 74 -1.09 29.51 -2.71
CA GLU A 74 -0.28 28.29 -2.52
C GLU A 74 -1.10 27.03 -2.82
N LYS A 75 -2.35 26.97 -2.34
CA LYS A 75 -3.27 25.86 -2.66
C LYS A 75 -3.51 25.76 -4.16
N SER A 76 -3.74 26.88 -4.84
CA SER A 76 -3.94 26.93 -6.30
C SER A 76 -2.71 26.46 -7.07
N LYS A 77 -1.51 26.88 -6.66
CA LYS A 77 -0.24 26.43 -7.24
C LYS A 77 -0.07 24.92 -7.13
N LEU A 78 -0.24 24.36 -5.94
CA LEU A 78 -0.17 22.92 -5.73
C LEU A 78 -1.22 22.18 -6.57
N ARG A 79 -2.46 22.69 -6.60
CA ARG A 79 -3.56 22.06 -7.30
C ARG A 79 -3.36 21.99 -8.81
N LYS A 80 -2.81 23.05 -9.41
CA LYS A 80 -2.57 23.13 -10.86
C LYS A 80 -1.53 22.12 -11.33
N ILE A 81 -0.51 21.87 -10.53
CA ILE A 81 0.65 21.10 -10.98
C ILE A 81 0.57 19.65 -10.49
N TYR A 82 0.13 19.41 -9.25
CA TYR A 82 0.38 18.12 -8.59
C TYR A 82 -0.83 17.47 -7.92
N LYS A 83 -2.04 18.06 -7.94
CA LYS A 83 -3.20 17.49 -7.21
C LYS A 83 -3.41 16.00 -7.48
N LYS A 84 -3.52 15.64 -8.77
CA LYS A 84 -3.78 14.26 -9.18
C LYS A 84 -2.64 13.32 -8.78
N SER A 85 -1.39 13.78 -8.84
CA SER A 85 -0.22 12.98 -8.44
C SER A 85 -0.14 12.80 -6.92
N LEU A 86 -0.52 13.82 -6.15
CA LEU A 86 -0.59 13.75 -4.69
C LEU A 86 -1.66 12.77 -4.21
N ASP A 87 -2.81 12.69 -4.88
CA ASP A 87 -3.87 11.74 -4.55
C ASP A 87 -3.36 10.28 -4.60
N LYS A 88 -2.37 9.98 -5.46
CA LYS A 88 -1.70 8.66 -5.55
C LYS A 88 -0.86 8.27 -4.32
N SER A 89 -0.68 9.19 -3.36
CA SER A 89 -0.10 8.90 -2.04
C SER A 89 -1.11 8.33 -1.04
N ILE A 90 -2.36 8.18 -1.46
CA ILE A 90 -3.42 7.48 -0.74
C ILE A 90 -3.64 6.14 -1.44
N VAL A 91 -3.18 5.05 -0.83
CA VAL A 91 -3.26 3.72 -1.44
C VAL A 91 -3.91 2.71 -0.50
N ASP A 92 -4.84 1.92 -1.04
CA ASP A 92 -5.42 0.75 -0.40
C ASP A 92 -4.69 -0.50 -0.89
N ILE A 93 -4.01 -1.21 0.02
CA ILE A 93 -3.32 -2.47 -0.25
C ILE A 93 -4.01 -3.57 0.52
N THR A 94 -4.51 -4.58 -0.17
CA THR A 94 -5.11 -5.77 0.43
C THR A 94 -4.21 -6.98 0.18
N TYR A 95 -3.67 -7.55 1.25
CA TYR A 95 -2.93 -8.81 1.17
C TYR A 95 -3.93 -9.97 1.10
N LEU A 96 -3.84 -10.77 0.04
CA LEU A 96 -4.65 -11.95 -0.22
C LEU A 96 -3.84 -13.19 0.14
N ALA A 97 -4.02 -13.71 1.36
CA ALA A 97 -3.16 -14.77 1.89
C ALA A 97 -3.26 -16.10 1.12
N SER A 98 -4.46 -16.45 0.64
CA SER A 98 -4.71 -17.65 -0.17
C SER A 98 -3.94 -17.62 -1.50
N GLU A 99 -3.81 -16.43 -2.08
CA GLU A 99 -3.17 -16.18 -3.37
C GLU A 99 -1.70 -15.79 -3.23
N ASN A 100 -1.24 -15.47 -2.01
CA ASN A 100 0.09 -14.89 -1.74
C ASN A 100 0.35 -13.68 -2.65
N ALA A 101 -0.61 -12.75 -2.67
CA ALA A 101 -0.62 -11.61 -3.58
C ALA A 101 -1.11 -10.34 -2.88
N TYR A 102 -0.68 -9.19 -3.38
CA TYR A 102 -1.17 -7.87 -2.98
C TYR A 102 -2.09 -7.33 -4.06
N PHE A 103 -3.36 -7.09 -3.71
CA PHE A 103 -4.26 -6.28 -4.50
C PHE A 103 -4.13 -4.81 -4.09
N ILE A 104 -3.85 -3.93 -5.05
CA ILE A 104 -3.51 -2.53 -4.82
C ILE A 104 -4.53 -1.66 -5.55
N ASN A 105 -5.04 -0.64 -4.87
CA ASN A 105 -5.95 0.36 -5.43
C ASN A 105 -5.54 1.76 -4.94
N ASP A 106 -5.17 2.65 -5.86
CA ASP A 106 -4.81 4.05 -5.58
C ASP A 106 -5.96 5.04 -5.90
N GLY A 107 -7.16 4.53 -6.18
CA GLY A 107 -8.32 5.31 -6.61
C GLY A 107 -8.35 5.65 -8.11
N HIS A 108 -7.25 5.42 -8.83
CA HIS A 108 -7.14 5.65 -10.28
C HIS A 108 -6.96 4.35 -11.06
N LYS A 109 -6.23 3.40 -10.50
CA LYS A 109 -5.90 2.10 -11.09
C LYS A 109 -5.93 1.02 -10.02
N THR A 110 -6.17 -0.19 -10.47
CA THR A 110 -6.04 -1.40 -9.66
C THR A 110 -4.94 -2.29 -10.21
N ASN A 111 -4.11 -2.86 -9.34
CA ASN A 111 -3.04 -3.77 -9.72
C ASN A 111 -2.99 -4.98 -8.79
N ILE A 112 -2.43 -6.09 -9.28
CA ILE A 112 -2.12 -7.28 -8.47
C ILE A 112 -0.62 -7.55 -8.58
N VAL A 113 0.06 -7.56 -7.43
CA VAL A 113 1.47 -7.91 -7.32
C VAL A 113 1.57 -9.24 -6.62
N LEU A 114 2.10 -10.25 -7.31
CA LEU A 114 2.39 -11.54 -6.71
C LEU A 114 3.59 -11.39 -5.78
N ARG A 115 3.50 -11.96 -4.58
CA ARG A 115 4.60 -12.00 -3.65
C ARG A 115 5.54 -13.14 -4.06
N ASP A 116 6.74 -12.79 -4.46
CA ASP A 116 7.85 -13.72 -4.68
C ASP A 116 9.03 -13.36 -3.76
N GLU A 117 10.02 -14.24 -3.63
CA GLU A 117 11.13 -14.04 -2.69
C GLU A 117 12.13 -12.95 -3.12
N ILE A 118 11.92 -12.33 -4.29
CA ILE A 118 12.88 -11.41 -4.92
C ILE A 118 12.32 -9.98 -4.96
N SER A 119 11.04 -9.82 -5.27
CA SER A 119 10.38 -8.53 -5.39
C SER A 119 9.96 -7.99 -4.04
N THR A 120 10.68 -6.97 -3.59
CA THR A 120 10.34 -6.22 -2.38
C THR A 120 9.51 -4.98 -2.69
N LEU A 121 9.35 -4.55 -3.94
CA LEU A 121 8.54 -3.37 -4.27
C LEU A 121 7.09 -3.80 -4.55
N ILE A 122 6.14 -3.28 -3.77
CA ILE A 122 4.70 -3.57 -3.91
C ILE A 122 4.00 -2.47 -4.69
N TYR A 123 4.28 -1.21 -4.37
CA TYR A 123 3.66 -0.06 -5.03
C TYR A 123 4.67 1.07 -5.11
N SER A 124 4.61 1.85 -6.18
CA SER A 124 5.29 3.13 -6.26
C SER A 124 4.49 4.09 -7.15
N SER A 125 4.50 5.35 -6.78
CA SER A 125 4.10 6.44 -7.65
C SER A 125 4.87 7.72 -7.37
N PHE A 126 5.18 8.46 -8.43
CA PHE A 126 5.63 9.84 -8.32
C PHE A 126 4.49 10.73 -7.81
N VAL A 127 4.79 11.54 -6.79
CA VAL A 127 3.86 12.49 -6.17
C VAL A 127 4.24 13.94 -6.47
N ILE A 128 5.54 14.21 -6.68
CA ILE A 128 6.10 15.49 -7.16
C ILE A 128 7.17 15.21 -8.20
N GLY A 129 7.28 16.08 -9.20
CA GLY A 129 8.15 15.93 -10.35
C GLY A 129 7.38 15.52 -11.61
N ASP A 130 7.96 15.76 -12.79
CA ASP A 130 7.37 15.40 -14.08
C ASP A 130 8.01 14.11 -14.59
N GLU A 131 7.23 13.03 -14.66
CA GLU A 131 7.60 11.70 -15.18
C GLU A 131 8.31 11.72 -16.55
N ASN A 132 8.14 12.81 -17.31
CA ASN A 132 8.74 12.98 -18.64
C ASN A 132 10.06 13.76 -18.64
N THR A 133 10.47 14.33 -17.49
CA THR A 133 11.68 15.15 -17.38
C THR A 133 12.73 14.41 -16.55
N ILE A 134 13.78 13.97 -17.24
CA ILE A 134 14.84 13.09 -16.72
C ILE A 134 15.67 13.72 -15.59
N GLU A 135 15.96 15.02 -15.67
CA GLU A 135 16.86 15.75 -14.76
C GLU A 135 16.11 16.56 -13.69
N SER A 136 14.86 16.18 -13.38
CA SER A 136 14.07 16.89 -12.38
C SER A 136 14.04 16.13 -11.06
N PRO A 137 14.17 16.85 -9.92
CA PRO A 137 14.00 16.23 -8.61
C PRO A 137 12.57 15.73 -8.46
N VAL A 138 12.46 14.51 -7.94
CA VAL A 138 11.19 13.84 -7.71
C VAL A 138 10.99 13.53 -6.24
N ILE A 139 9.71 13.48 -5.86
CA ILE A 139 9.30 12.81 -4.65
C ILE A 139 8.46 11.62 -5.09
N GLU A 140 8.86 10.43 -4.67
CA GLU A 140 8.22 9.17 -4.98
C GLU A 140 7.66 8.57 -3.69
N PHE A 141 6.41 8.16 -3.71
CA PHE A 141 5.80 7.41 -2.63
C PHE A 141 5.80 5.92 -2.99
N SER A 142 6.48 5.13 -2.17
CA SER A 142 6.71 3.71 -2.40
C SER A 142 6.21 2.88 -1.23
N VAL A 143 5.80 1.65 -1.49
CA VAL A 143 5.51 0.64 -0.48
C VAL A 143 6.31 -0.59 -0.82
N TYR A 144 7.21 -0.96 0.10
CA TYR A 144 7.98 -2.18 0.00
C TYR A 144 7.40 -3.27 0.89
N GLU A 145 7.74 -4.53 0.63
CA GLU A 145 7.71 -5.62 1.57
C GLU A 145 9.15 -5.88 2.04
N ARG A 146 9.37 -5.91 3.36
CA ARG A 146 10.69 -6.11 3.95
C ARG A 146 10.64 -7.19 5.02
N LEU A 147 11.72 -7.96 5.14
CA LEU A 147 11.89 -8.91 6.23
C LEU A 147 12.51 -8.19 7.43
N VAL A 148 11.76 -8.09 8.53
CA VAL A 148 12.22 -7.47 9.78
C VAL A 148 12.44 -8.54 10.84
N LYS A 149 13.58 -8.46 11.53
CA LYS A 149 13.91 -9.36 12.64
C LYS A 149 13.13 -8.99 13.89
N GLU A 150 12.44 -9.96 14.47
CA GLU A 150 11.70 -9.85 15.73
C GLU A 150 12.35 -10.75 16.78
N GLY A 151 13.17 -10.16 17.66
CA GLY A 151 13.90 -10.91 18.68
C GLY A 151 15.07 -11.73 18.12
N LYS A 152 15.51 -12.78 18.83
CA LYS A 152 16.76 -13.48 18.48
C LYS A 152 16.67 -14.31 17.19
N ASN A 153 15.54 -14.99 16.94
CA ASN A 153 15.40 -15.98 15.86
C ASN A 153 14.09 -15.88 15.05
N ASN A 154 13.25 -14.86 15.25
CA ASN A 154 12.02 -14.72 14.47
C ASN A 154 12.20 -13.61 13.44
N TYR A 155 11.65 -13.83 12.25
CA TYR A 155 11.60 -12.84 11.18
C TYR A 155 10.16 -12.72 10.71
N LYS A 156 9.77 -11.51 10.34
CA LYS A 156 8.43 -11.21 9.86
C LYS A 156 8.49 -10.31 8.65
N TRP A 157 7.71 -10.66 7.64
CA TRP A 157 7.48 -9.80 6.50
C TRP A 157 6.52 -8.68 6.90
N VAL A 158 6.90 -7.44 6.57
CA VAL A 158 6.14 -6.25 6.88
C VAL A 158 6.09 -5.38 5.64
N LEU A 159 4.95 -4.72 5.42
CA LEU A 159 4.91 -3.65 4.44
C LEU A 159 5.68 -2.45 5.01
N ALA A 160 6.35 -1.68 4.20
CA ALA A 160 7.16 -0.54 4.59
C ALA A 160 6.89 0.61 3.62
N PRO A 161 5.84 1.43 3.84
CA PRO A 161 5.63 2.63 3.07
C PRO A 161 6.72 3.63 3.39
N CYS A 162 7.21 4.31 2.36
CA CYS A 162 8.17 5.38 2.49
C CYS A 162 7.97 6.47 1.43
N LEU A 163 8.46 7.65 1.76
CA LEU A 163 8.59 8.75 0.81
C LEU A 163 10.07 8.93 0.50
N GLU A 164 10.39 8.87 -0.77
CA GLU A 164 11.74 8.93 -1.30
C GLU A 164 11.93 10.25 -2.02
N TYR A 165 13.07 10.90 -1.78
CA TYR A 165 13.55 12.00 -2.60
C TYR A 165 14.65 11.49 -3.52
N ARG A 166 14.60 11.89 -4.79
CA ARG A 166 15.66 11.64 -5.77
C ARG A 166 15.94 12.91 -6.55
N GLU A 167 17.21 13.17 -6.82
CA GLU A 167 17.62 14.36 -7.57
C GLU A 167 17.33 14.21 -9.06
N ASN A 168 17.46 13.00 -9.63
CA ASN A 168 17.13 12.71 -11.02
C ASN A 168 16.40 11.36 -11.19
N MET A 169 15.67 11.18 -12.29
CA MET A 169 14.99 9.89 -12.58
C MET A 169 15.92 8.79 -13.07
N LEU A 170 17.09 9.14 -13.62
CA LEU A 170 18.10 8.19 -14.12
C LEU A 170 18.99 7.61 -13.01
N ASP A 171 18.77 7.97 -11.75
CA ASP A 171 19.62 7.57 -10.61
C ASP A 171 19.54 6.07 -10.26
N LEU A 172 18.85 5.25 -11.05
CA LEU A 172 18.86 3.79 -10.89
C LEU A 172 20.15 3.13 -11.39
N GLU A 173 20.89 3.75 -12.33
CA GLU A 173 22.11 3.14 -12.91
C GLU A 173 23.43 3.64 -12.29
N LYS A 174 23.42 4.79 -11.61
CA LYS A 174 24.60 5.31 -10.92
C LYS A 174 24.68 4.75 -9.50
N LYS A 175 25.36 3.61 -9.38
CA LYS A 175 25.83 3.02 -8.11
C LYS A 175 26.33 4.10 -7.14
N ASN A 176 25.70 4.16 -5.96
CA ASN A 176 26.13 4.76 -4.68
C ASN A 176 25.42 6.04 -4.19
N ASP A 177 24.47 6.63 -4.92
CA ASP A 177 23.74 7.76 -4.35
C ASP A 177 22.57 7.29 -3.48
N GLN A 178 22.58 7.74 -2.22
CA GLN A 178 21.61 7.40 -1.20
C GLN A 178 20.22 7.89 -1.65
N ILE A 179 19.26 6.97 -1.79
CA ILE A 179 17.85 7.35 -1.80
C ILE A 179 17.56 7.98 -0.44
N ASP A 180 17.29 9.28 -0.45
CA ASP A 180 16.94 10.01 0.76
C ASP A 180 15.51 9.62 1.17
N ILE A 181 15.42 8.65 2.09
CA ILE A 181 14.17 8.27 2.73
C ILE A 181 13.75 9.42 3.65
N LEU A 182 12.78 10.20 3.19
CA LEU A 182 12.24 11.35 3.91
C LEU A 182 11.43 10.89 5.13
N PHE A 183 10.73 9.77 5.00
CA PHE A 183 10.15 9.00 6.10
C PHE A 183 9.89 7.56 5.68
N GLU A 184 9.91 6.63 6.64
CA GLU A 184 9.50 5.23 6.45
C GLU A 184 8.73 4.70 7.67
N PHE A 185 7.91 3.67 7.45
CA PHE A 185 7.18 3.00 8.52
C PHE A 185 6.89 1.52 8.26
N PRO A 186 7.29 0.58 9.13
CA PRO A 186 6.86 -0.81 8.98
C PRO A 186 5.42 -1.05 9.46
N LEU A 187 4.60 -1.63 8.59
CA LEU A 187 3.24 -2.14 8.80
C LEU A 187 3.28 -3.67 8.99
N TYR A 188 2.88 -4.11 10.18
CA TYR A 188 2.91 -5.52 10.56
C TYR A 188 1.57 -6.20 10.27
N GLU A 189 1.61 -7.46 9.81
CA GLU A 189 0.42 -8.30 9.65
C GLU A 189 -0.37 -8.48 10.96
N ASN A 190 0.35 -8.56 12.09
CA ASN A 190 -0.24 -8.50 13.44
C ASN A 190 0.14 -7.14 13.98
N HIS A 191 -0.82 -6.23 14.00
CA HIS A 191 -0.60 -4.90 14.52
C HIS A 191 -0.59 -4.95 16.05
N ASP A 192 0.56 -4.72 16.66
CA ASP A 192 0.70 -4.60 18.12
C ASP A 192 0.73 -3.12 18.49
N GLU A 193 -0.38 -2.59 18.99
CA GLU A 193 -0.49 -1.19 19.39
C GLU A 193 0.59 -0.76 20.39
N GLN A 194 1.01 -1.64 21.32
CA GLN A 194 2.04 -1.31 22.31
C GLN A 194 3.39 -1.15 21.63
N LYS A 195 3.71 -2.06 20.70
CA LYS A 195 4.91 -1.95 19.86
C LYS A 195 4.90 -0.67 19.02
N MET A 196 3.76 -0.29 18.45
CA MET A 196 3.64 0.96 17.68
C MET A 196 3.83 2.19 18.58
N LYS A 197 3.25 2.20 19.79
CA LYS A 197 3.48 3.26 20.78
C LYS A 197 4.95 3.36 21.19
N GLN A 198 5.62 2.23 21.41
CA GLN A 198 7.07 2.19 21.72
C GLN A 198 7.91 2.74 20.58
N LEU A 199 7.49 2.54 19.32
CA LEU A 199 8.11 3.12 18.14
C LEU A 199 7.78 4.61 17.94
N GLY A 200 7.06 5.25 18.88
CA GLY A 200 6.74 6.67 18.88
C GLY A 200 5.53 7.05 18.03
N PHE A 201 4.63 6.11 17.74
CA PHE A 201 3.38 6.40 17.03
C PHE A 201 2.28 6.79 18.01
N LYS A 202 1.49 7.79 17.63
CA LYS A 202 0.18 8.02 18.23
C LYS A 202 -0.78 7.00 17.64
N VAL A 203 -1.50 6.29 18.51
CA VAL A 203 -2.40 5.20 18.13
C VAL A 203 -3.82 5.54 18.54
N THR A 204 -4.77 5.46 17.61
CA THR A 204 -6.20 5.61 17.87
C THR A 204 -6.92 4.40 17.29
N THR A 205 -7.70 3.70 18.11
CA THR A 205 -8.39 2.47 17.68
C THR A 205 -9.89 2.67 17.77
N ASN A 206 -10.56 2.56 16.63
CA ASN A 206 -12.02 2.61 16.52
C ASN A 206 -12.53 1.17 16.44
N LYS A 207 -13.07 0.68 17.55
CA LYS A 207 -13.57 -0.70 17.67
C LYS A 207 -14.97 -0.90 17.06
N ASP A 208 -15.70 0.18 16.83
CA ASP A 208 -17.13 0.14 16.45
C ASP A 208 -17.37 0.71 15.04
N TYR A 209 -16.64 0.23 14.02
CA TYR A 209 -17.04 0.51 12.63
C TYR A 209 -18.21 -0.42 12.28
N PRO A 210 -19.39 0.12 11.87
CA PRO A 210 -20.61 -0.67 11.77
C PRO A 210 -20.50 -1.80 10.75
N GLU A 211 -21.10 -2.93 11.07
CA GLU A 211 -21.40 -4.03 10.14
C GLU A 211 -22.03 -3.46 8.86
N GLY A 212 -21.49 -3.79 7.69
CA GLY A 212 -22.12 -3.45 6.40
C GLY A 212 -21.32 -2.56 5.44
N CYS A 213 -20.00 -2.46 5.58
CA CYS A 213 -19.20 -1.80 4.53
C CYS A 213 -19.17 -2.68 3.27
N LYS A 214 -19.75 -2.18 2.18
CA LYS A 214 -19.64 -2.80 0.85
C LYS A 214 -18.31 -2.42 0.21
N ASP A 215 -17.56 -3.39 -0.27
CA ASP A 215 -16.45 -3.12 -1.17
C ASP A 215 -16.94 -2.55 -2.50
N ILE A 216 -16.00 -2.16 -3.37
CA ILE A 216 -16.30 -1.62 -4.71
C ILE A 216 -16.98 -2.65 -5.65
N PHE A 217 -17.09 -3.91 -5.23
CA PHE A 217 -17.77 -5.02 -5.91
C PHE A 217 -19.10 -5.39 -5.24
N GLY A 218 -19.53 -4.63 -4.23
CA GLY A 218 -20.79 -4.81 -3.51
C GLY A 218 -20.77 -5.85 -2.39
N LYS A 219 -19.61 -6.40 -2.03
CA LYS A 219 -19.48 -7.43 -1.00
C LYS A 219 -19.34 -6.80 0.38
N GLU A 220 -20.20 -7.20 1.31
CA GLU A 220 -20.26 -6.66 2.67
C GLU A 220 -19.18 -7.28 3.57
N PHE A 221 -18.54 -6.46 4.41
CA PHE A 221 -17.56 -6.91 5.38
C PHE A 221 -17.63 -6.10 6.67
N ALA A 222 -17.21 -6.72 7.78
CA ALA A 222 -16.94 -6.07 9.05
C ALA A 222 -15.43 -5.89 9.25
N PHE A 223 -14.99 -4.79 9.85
CA PHE A 223 -13.59 -4.58 10.16
C PHE A 223 -13.36 -3.73 11.42
N THR A 224 -12.21 -3.93 12.07
CA THR A 224 -11.67 -2.99 13.06
C THR A 224 -10.73 -2.01 12.36
N GLN A 225 -10.72 -0.75 12.83
CA GLN A 225 -9.80 0.28 12.31
C GLN A 225 -8.84 0.76 13.39
N SER A 226 -7.55 0.68 13.09
CA SER A 226 -6.47 1.28 13.88
C SER A 226 -5.79 2.38 13.08
N ILE A 227 -5.66 3.57 13.65
CA ILE A 227 -5.01 4.74 13.04
C ILE A 227 -3.66 4.97 13.74
N TYR A 228 -2.59 4.95 12.95
CA TYR A 228 -1.22 5.21 13.38
C TYR A 228 -0.72 6.53 12.80
N GLU A 229 -0.31 7.45 13.67
CA GLU A 229 0.22 8.76 13.29
C GLU A 229 1.67 8.92 13.76
N LYS A 230 2.59 9.27 12.85
CA LYS A 230 3.96 9.73 13.19
C LYS A 230 4.52 10.60 12.08
N ASN A 231 5.25 11.66 12.44
CA ASN A 231 5.90 12.57 11.49
C ASN A 231 4.95 13.12 10.40
N GLY A 232 3.67 13.31 10.74
CA GLY A 232 2.64 13.80 9.82
C GLY A 232 2.05 12.76 8.87
N VAL A 233 2.51 11.51 8.93
CA VAL A 233 1.94 10.35 8.19
C VAL A 233 0.81 9.74 9.01
N GLU A 234 -0.33 9.51 8.37
CA GLU A 234 -1.48 8.81 8.95
C GLU A 234 -1.67 7.47 8.22
N LEU A 235 -1.76 6.39 8.99
CA LEU A 235 -1.89 5.05 8.45
C LEU A 235 -3.08 4.37 9.07
N LYS A 236 -4.02 3.95 8.24
CA LYS A 236 -5.25 3.29 8.64
C LYS A 236 -5.10 1.80 8.35
N TYR A 237 -4.93 1.04 9.42
CA TYR A 237 -4.93 -0.40 9.38
C TYR A 237 -6.36 -0.90 9.55
N PHE A 238 -6.80 -1.79 8.66
CA PHE A 238 -8.12 -2.40 8.71
C PHE A 238 -8.00 -3.92 8.82
N THR A 239 -8.46 -4.49 9.93
CA THR A 239 -8.59 -5.95 10.06
C THR A 239 -9.97 -6.33 9.58
N MET A 240 -10.08 -6.95 8.40
CA MET A 240 -11.35 -7.48 7.94
C MET A 240 -11.61 -8.84 8.58
N TYR A 241 -12.81 -9.04 9.11
CA TYR A 241 -13.28 -10.33 9.56
C TYR A 241 -14.31 -10.82 8.55
N THR A 242 -14.14 -12.03 8.05
CA THR A 242 -15.23 -12.73 7.36
C THR A 242 -16.26 -13.12 8.42
N SER A 243 -17.49 -12.63 8.33
CA SER A 243 -18.57 -13.17 9.16
C SER A 243 -18.74 -14.64 8.76
N LEU A 244 -18.38 -15.55 9.65
CA LEU A 244 -18.81 -16.93 9.53
C LEU A 244 -20.31 -16.93 9.84
N ASN A 245 -21.13 -17.05 8.79
CA ASN A 245 -22.41 -17.73 8.92
C ASN A 245 -22.19 -19.21 8.68
#